data_AF-A0A6I6ETK6-F1
#
_entry.id   AF-A0A6I6ETK6-F1
#
_cell.length_a   1.000
_cell.length_b   1.000
_cell.length_c   1.000
_cell.angle_alpha   90.00
_cell.angle_beta   90.00
_cell.angle_gamma   90.00
#
_symmetry.space_group_name_H-M   'P 1'
#
loop_
_entity.id
_entity.type
_entity.pdbx_description
1 polymer ?
#
loop_
_entity_poly.entity_id
_entity_poly.type
_entity_poly.pdbx_seq_one_letter_code
_entity_poly.pdbx_strand_id
1 'polypeptide(L)'
;MERNDEIQQMLKNMVYLDLIVGLVLGILVYLINPNYVLICLLGFFLAIVSFYINSYTVKYILTRNKENSKVLIILGYFLRIFLVGIIGVVLFTHNRFNIIAYTLGYTFRFLSLILYGLSLKSNNEGGE
;
A
#
# COMPACT_ATOMS: atom_id res chain seq x y z
N MET A 1 -4.32 18.79 17.40
CA MET A 1 -3.21 19.07 16.46
C MET A 1 -2.26 17.87 16.42
N GLU A 2 -1.90 17.30 17.58
CA GLU A 2 -1.02 16.10 17.75
C GLU A 2 -1.30 14.91 16.81
N ARG A 3 -2.56 14.42 16.70
CA ARG A 3 -2.88 13.24 15.86
C ARG A 3 -2.58 13.41 14.37
N ASN A 4 -2.53 14.64 13.86
CA ASN A 4 -2.28 14.88 12.44
C ASN A 4 -0.81 14.68 12.10
N ASP A 5 0.06 15.01 13.05
CA ASP A 5 1.50 14.91 12.94
C ASP A 5 1.94 13.44 13.08
N GLU A 6 1.28 12.66 13.95
CA GLU A 6 1.48 11.21 14.08
C GLU A 6 1.19 10.45 12.78
N ILE A 7 0.07 10.75 12.11
CA ILE A 7 -0.29 10.12 10.84
C ILE A 7 0.75 10.48 9.76
N GLN A 8 1.21 11.73 9.72
CA GLN A 8 2.25 12.14 8.75
C GLN A 8 3.60 11.48 9.03
N GLN A 9 3.97 11.34 10.29
CA GLN A 9 5.20 10.66 10.69
C GLN A 9 5.13 9.17 10.34
N MET A 10 3.98 8.51 10.56
CA MET A 10 3.74 7.14 10.14
C MET A 10 3.88 6.98 8.62
N LEU A 11 3.24 7.86 7.84
CA LEU A 11 3.34 7.82 6.37
C LEU A 11 4.78 7.98 5.90
N LYS A 12 5.52 8.93 6.49
CA LYS A 12 6.93 9.18 6.14
C LYS A 12 7.80 7.95 6.42
N ASN A 13 7.64 7.32 7.58
CA ASN A 13 8.39 6.11 7.94
C ASN A 13 8.03 4.91 7.05
N MET A 14 6.75 4.79 6.67
CA MET A 14 6.32 3.75 5.73
C MET A 14 6.93 3.88 4.35
N VAL A 15 7.21 5.08 3.84
CA VAL A 15 7.88 5.26 2.54
C VAL A 15 9.23 4.53 2.52
N TYR A 16 10.02 4.69 3.58
CA TYR A 16 11.34 4.05 3.66
C TYR A 16 11.23 2.52 3.67
N LEU A 17 10.29 1.98 4.46
CA LEU A 17 10.06 0.53 4.49
C LEU A 17 9.52 0.01 3.15
N ASP A 18 8.62 0.74 2.50
CA ASP A 18 8.09 0.38 1.19
C ASP A 18 9.16 0.36 0.11
N LEU A 19 10.12 1.28 0.15
CA LEU A 19 11.26 1.26 -0.76
C LEU A 19 12.13 0.03 -0.54
N ILE A 20 12.45 -0.30 0.72
CA ILE A 20 13.27 -1.48 1.04
C ILE A 20 12.56 -2.76 0.61
N VAL A 21 11.28 -2.92 0.99
CA VAL A 21 10.49 -4.11 0.65
C VAL A 21 10.27 -4.22 -0.86
N GLY A 22 9.98 -3.12 -1.53
CA GLY A 22 9.81 -3.08 -2.99
C GLY A 22 11.09 -3.46 -3.73
N LEU A 23 12.25 -3.01 -3.25
CA LEU A 23 13.55 -3.36 -3.83
C LEU A 23 13.87 -4.85 -3.63
N VAL A 24 13.69 -5.37 -2.41
CA VAL A 24 13.86 -6.80 -2.11
C VAL A 24 12.92 -7.65 -2.97
N LEU A 25 11.65 -7.26 -3.06
CA LEU A 25 10.66 -7.95 -3.89
C LEU A 25 11.08 -7.94 -5.37
N GLY A 26 11.54 -6.80 -5.89
CA GLY A 26 12.02 -6.67 -7.26
C GLY A 26 13.19 -7.62 -7.55
N ILE A 27 14.18 -7.70 -6.65
CA ILE A 27 15.31 -8.63 -6.77
C ILE A 27 14.82 -10.08 -6.74
N LEU A 28 13.96 -10.44 -5.78
CA LEU A 28 13.44 -11.81 -5.66
C LEU A 28 12.70 -12.25 -6.92
N VAL A 29 11.85 -11.39 -7.48
CA VAL A 29 11.12 -11.70 -8.71
C VAL A 29 12.06 -11.75 -9.91
N TYR A 30 13.09 -10.89 -9.96
CA TYR A 30 14.07 -10.89 -11.05
C TYR A 30 14.85 -12.21 -11.12
N LEU A 31 15.21 -12.78 -9.96
CA LEU A 31 15.89 -14.08 -9.87
C LEU A 31 15.00 -15.24 -10.33
N ILE A 32 13.68 -15.16 -10.12
CA ILE A 32 12.73 -16.20 -10.53
C ILE A 32 12.41 -16.07 -12.02
N ASN A 33 11.93 -14.90 -12.44
CA ASN A 33 11.60 -14.62 -13.82
C ASN A 33 11.53 -13.10 -14.08
N PRO A 34 12.48 -12.55 -14.87
CA PRO A 34 12.60 -11.10 -15.07
C PRO A 34 11.39 -10.47 -15.76
N ASN A 35 10.61 -11.24 -16.54
CA ASN A 35 9.45 -10.72 -17.27
C ASN A 35 8.32 -10.26 -16.33
N TYR A 36 8.26 -10.77 -15.10
CA TYR A 36 7.19 -10.44 -14.16
C TYR A 36 7.57 -9.36 -13.15
N VAL A 37 8.82 -8.87 -13.16
CA VAL A 37 9.30 -7.86 -12.20
C VAL A 37 8.47 -6.60 -12.26
N LEU A 38 8.28 -6.04 -13.46
CA LEU A 38 7.52 -4.81 -13.65
C LEU A 38 6.05 -4.99 -13.23
N ILE A 39 5.46 -6.14 -13.54
CA ILE A 39 4.06 -6.45 -13.21
C ILE A 39 3.88 -6.58 -11.69
N CYS A 40 4.83 -7.23 -11.01
CA CYS A 40 4.83 -7.37 -9.57
C CYS A 40 5.03 -6.01 -8.88
N LEU A 41 6.01 -5.21 -9.32
CA LEU A 41 6.22 -3.85 -8.82
C LEU A 41 5.01 -2.95 -9.06
N LEU A 42 4.29 -3.13 -10.16
CA LEU A 42 3.06 -2.41 -10.45
C LEU A 42 1.94 -2.76 -9.45
N GLY A 43 1.80 -4.04 -9.10
CA GLY A 43 0.90 -4.48 -8.03
C GLY A 43 1.26 -3.88 -6.67
N PHE A 44 2.55 -3.91 -6.32
CA PHE A 44 3.08 -3.31 -5.09
C PHE A 44 2.82 -1.79 -5.04
N PHE A 45 3.08 -1.09 -6.14
CA PHE A 45 2.81 0.35 -6.27
C PHE A 45 1.32 0.68 -6.12
N LEU A 46 0.42 -0.11 -6.71
CA LEU A 46 -1.02 0.06 -6.54
C LEU A 46 -1.48 -0.14 -5.09
N ALA A 47 -0.87 -1.06 -4.36
CA ALA A 47 -1.14 -1.22 -2.94
C ALA A 47 -0.69 0.02 -2.13
N ILE A 48 0.46 0.61 -2.48
CA ILE A 48 0.92 1.88 -1.89
C ILE A 48 -0.11 2.99 -2.15
N VAL A 49 -0.47 3.23 -3.42
CA VAL A 49 -1.46 4.26 -3.79
C VAL A 49 -2.79 4.06 -3.06
N SER A 50 -3.26 2.81 -3.02
CA SER A 50 -4.49 2.41 -2.31
C SER A 50 -4.44 2.74 -0.82
N PHE A 51 -3.29 2.53 -0.19
CA PHE A 51 -3.06 2.85 1.21
C PHE A 51 -3.05 4.37 1.46
N TYR A 52 -2.37 5.14 0.60
CA TYR A 52 -2.36 6.61 0.71
C TYR A 52 -3.74 7.22 0.56
N ILE A 53 -4.51 6.80 -0.46
CA ILE A 53 -5.90 7.27 -0.64
C ILE A 53 -6.71 7.03 0.64
N ASN A 54 -6.58 5.84 1.23
CA ASN A 54 -7.27 5.51 2.47
C ASN A 54 -6.79 6.37 3.65
N SER A 55 -5.48 6.55 3.82
CA SER A 55 -4.90 7.34 4.90
C SER A 55 -5.31 8.82 4.82
N TYR A 56 -5.26 9.42 3.63
CA TYR A 56 -5.73 10.79 3.40
C TYR A 56 -7.22 10.93 3.67
N THR A 57 -8.04 9.96 3.25
CA THR A 57 -9.48 9.94 3.50
C THR A 57 -9.75 9.91 5.01
N VAL A 58 -9.09 9.02 5.75
CA VAL A 58 -9.22 8.92 7.21
C VAL A 58 -8.76 10.22 7.90
N LYS A 59 -7.61 10.77 7.50
CA LYS A 59 -7.07 12.04 8.03
C LYS A 59 -8.06 13.20 7.84
N TYR A 60 -8.64 13.30 6.63
CA TYR A 60 -9.62 14.34 6.30
C TYR A 60 -10.87 14.23 7.17
N ILE A 61 -11.36 13.01 7.41
CA ILE A 61 -12.58 12.76 8.19
C ILE A 61 -12.36 13.07 9.67
N LEU A 62 -11.25 12.59 10.24
CA LEU A 62 -10.90 12.84 11.63
C LEU A 62 -10.71 14.32 11.94
N THR A 63 -10.22 15.11 10.97
CA THR A 63 -9.97 16.54 11.16
C THR A 63 -11.23 17.40 11.02
N ARG A 64 -12.21 16.99 10.20
CA ARG A 64 -13.32 17.87 9.78
C ARG A 64 -14.71 17.51 10.29
N ASN A 65 -14.88 16.43 11.08
CA ASN A 65 -16.12 15.98 11.74
C ASN A 65 -17.43 16.36 11.00
N LYS A 66 -17.49 16.10 9.69
CA LYS A 66 -18.61 16.47 8.82
C LYS A 66 -19.40 15.24 8.42
N GLU A 67 -20.72 15.33 8.42
CA GLU A 67 -21.63 14.27 7.97
C GLU A 67 -21.34 13.77 6.53
N ASN A 68 -20.75 14.61 5.68
CA ASN A 68 -20.29 14.24 4.33
C ASN A 68 -19.10 13.25 4.30
N SER A 69 -18.53 12.90 5.45
CA SER A 69 -17.43 11.93 5.58
C SER A 69 -17.80 10.53 5.08
N LYS A 70 -19.04 10.08 5.29
CA LYS A 70 -19.51 8.75 4.84
C LYS A 70 -19.41 8.58 3.34
N VAL A 71 -19.80 9.61 2.58
CA VAL A 71 -19.76 9.59 1.11
C VAL A 71 -18.31 9.51 0.60
N LEU A 72 -17.38 10.25 1.22
CA LEU A 72 -15.96 10.21 0.88
C LEU A 72 -15.32 8.83 1.14
N ILE A 73 -15.66 8.17 2.26
CA ILE A 73 -15.18 6.80 2.54
C ILE A 73 -15.65 5.85 1.44
N ILE A 74 -16.94 5.88 1.12
CA ILE A 74 -17.55 5.00 0.13
C ILE A 74 -16.92 5.24 -1.25
N LEU A 75 -16.77 6.51 -1.65
CA LEU A 75 -16.14 6.86 -2.92
C LEU A 75 -14.68 6.39 -2.99
N GLY A 76 -13.90 6.58 -1.93
CA GLY A 76 -12.51 6.13 -1.85
C GLY A 76 -12.37 4.61 -1.94
N TYR A 77 -13.30 3.87 -1.32
CA TYR A 77 -13.36 2.42 -1.39
C TYR A 77 -13.63 1.93 -2.83
N PHE A 78 -14.65 2.50 -3.49
CA PHE A 78 -14.96 2.15 -4.88
C PHE A 78 -13.81 2.52 -5.82
N LEU A 79 -13.24 3.71 -5.69
CA LEU A 79 -12.11 4.16 -6.51
C LEU A 79 -10.92 3.18 -6.43
N ARG A 80 -10.61 2.68 -5.22
CA ARG A 80 -9.59 1.67 -5.01
C ARG A 80 -9.94 0.33 -5.69
N ILE A 81 -11.17 -0.15 -5.53
CA ILE A 81 -11.61 -1.39 -6.18
C ILE A 81 -11.53 -1.27 -7.70
N PHE A 82 -11.99 -0.15 -8.26
CA PHE A 82 -11.92 0.07 -9.69
C PHE A 82 -10.47 0.16 -10.18
N LEU A 83 -9.59 0.87 -9.47
CA LEU A 83 -8.16 0.95 -9.82
C LEU A 83 -7.50 -0.43 -9.85
N VAL A 84 -7.65 -1.20 -8.77
CA VAL A 84 -7.05 -2.54 -8.65
C VAL A 84 -7.68 -3.51 -9.67
N GLY A 85 -9.00 -3.48 -9.80
CA GLY A 85 -9.77 -4.36 -10.67
C GLY A 85 -9.52 -4.12 -12.15
N ILE A 86 -9.59 -2.87 -12.62
CA ILE A 86 -9.36 -2.52 -14.03
C ILE A 86 -7.96 -2.94 -14.46
N ILE A 87 -6.95 -2.65 -13.64
CA ILE A 87 -5.57 -2.99 -13.94
C ILE A 87 -5.37 -4.52 -13.92
N GLY A 88 -5.94 -5.22 -12.95
CA GLY A 88 -5.93 -6.68 -12.92
C GLY A 88 -6.55 -7.32 -14.16
N VAL A 89 -7.69 -6.80 -14.62
CA VAL A 89 -8.37 -7.27 -15.85
C VAL A 89 -7.51 -7.02 -17.08
N VAL A 90 -6.93 -5.82 -17.24
CA VAL A 90 -6.04 -5.50 -18.36
C VAL A 90 -4.84 -6.45 -18.39
N LEU A 91 -4.22 -6.72 -17.25
CA LEU A 91 -3.10 -7.65 -17.15
C LEU A 91 -3.48 -9.10 -17.48
N PHE A 92 -4.67 -9.53 -17.05
CA PHE A 92 -5.20 -10.86 -17.34
C PHE A 92 -5.43 -11.09 -18.84
N THR A 93 -5.90 -10.06 -19.56
CA THR A 93 -6.11 -10.16 -21.02
C THR A 93 -4.83 -10.36 -21.82
N HIS A 94 -3.69 -9.89 -21.32
CA HIS A 94 -2.39 -10.08 -21.96
C HIS A 94 -1.80 -11.45 -21.65
N ASN A 95 -1.73 -11.82 -20.37
CA ASN A 95 -1.23 -13.13 -19.93
C ASN A 95 -1.83 -13.46 -18.57
N ARG A 96 -2.46 -14.63 -18.46
CA ARG A 96 -3.10 -15.09 -17.22
C ARG A 96 -2.14 -15.16 -16.04
N PHE A 97 -0.84 -15.40 -16.27
CA PHE A 97 0.17 -15.43 -15.21
C PHE A 97 0.53 -14.02 -14.68
N ASN A 98 0.26 -12.95 -15.45
CA ASN A 98 0.50 -11.58 -15.00
C ASN A 98 -0.35 -11.24 -13.77
N ILE A 99 -1.57 -11.77 -13.68
CA ILE A 99 -2.44 -11.51 -12.53
C ILE A 99 -1.85 -12.08 -11.23
N ILE A 100 -1.12 -13.19 -11.32
CA ILE A 100 -0.48 -13.83 -10.17
C ILE A 100 0.67 -12.95 -9.69
N ALA A 101 1.56 -12.53 -10.60
CA ALA A 101 2.65 -11.62 -10.28
C ALA A 101 2.15 -10.30 -9.69
N TYR A 102 1.11 -9.72 -10.30
CA TYR A 102 0.45 -8.51 -9.82
C TYR A 102 -0.11 -8.68 -8.40
N THR A 103 -0.84 -9.77 -8.15
CA THR A 103 -1.47 -10.04 -6.84
C THR A 103 -0.41 -10.32 -5.77
N LEU A 104 0.68 -11.00 -6.12
CA LEU A 104 1.82 -11.21 -5.23
C LEU A 104 2.43 -9.88 -4.80
N GLY A 105 2.69 -8.98 -5.75
CA GLY A 105 3.24 -7.66 -5.44
C GLY A 105 2.30 -6.83 -4.57
N TYR A 106 1.00 -6.83 -4.90
CA TYR A 106 -0.02 -6.16 -4.09
C TYR A 106 -0.05 -6.71 -2.64
N THR A 107 0.06 -8.03 -2.48
CA THR A 107 0.07 -8.69 -1.17
C THR A 107 1.36 -8.43 -0.38
N PHE A 108 2.51 -8.35 -1.05
CA PHE A 108 3.79 -8.09 -0.38
C PHE A 108 3.85 -6.75 0.34
N ARG A 109 3.01 -5.77 -0.06
CA ARG A 109 2.87 -4.51 0.68
C ARG A 109 2.39 -4.68 2.12
N PHE A 110 1.69 -5.76 2.44
CA PHE A 110 1.35 -6.11 3.82
C PHE A 110 2.60 -6.39 4.65
N LEU A 111 3.68 -6.91 4.05
CA LEU A 111 4.94 -7.15 4.76
C LEU A 111 5.54 -5.83 5.27
N SER A 112 5.55 -4.77 4.44
CA SER A 112 5.98 -3.44 4.90
C SER A 112 5.18 -2.93 6.10
N LEU A 113 3.86 -3.21 6.10
CA LEU A 113 2.96 -2.78 7.17
C LEU A 113 3.22 -3.56 8.46
N ILE A 114 3.46 -4.86 8.37
CA ILE A 114 3.84 -5.71 9.51
C ILE A 114 5.19 -5.26 10.08
N LEU A 115 6.20 -5.07 9.22
CA LEU A 115 7.53 -4.60 9.64
C LEU A 115 7.46 -3.23 10.33
N TYR A 116 6.63 -2.32 9.81
CA TYR A 116 6.38 -1.04 10.47
C TYR A 116 5.78 -1.22 11.88
N GLY A 117 4.74 -2.06 12.01
CA GLY A 117 4.12 -2.34 13.30
C GLY A 117 5.08 -2.95 14.32
N LEU A 118 5.96 -3.85 13.87
CA LEU A 118 7.01 -4.44 14.72
C LEU A 118 8.08 -3.40 15.12
N SER A 119 8.48 -2.54 14.19
CA SER A 119 9.43 -1.45 14.48
C SER A 119 8.88 -0.47 15.53
N LEU A 120 7.57 -0.19 15.50
CA LEU A 120 6.93 0.66 16.49
C LEU A 120 6.94 0.02 17.89
N LYS A 121 6.65 -1.29 17.98
CA LYS A 121 6.69 -2.04 19.25
C LYS A 121 8.10 -2.03 19.86
N SER A 122 9.13 -2.31 19.05
CA SER A 122 10.52 -2.32 19.51
C SER A 122 11.00 -0.97 20.03
N ASN A 123 10.53 0.14 19.45
CA ASN A 123 10.92 1.48 19.88
C ASN A 123 10.26 1.88 21.21
N ASN A 124 9.08 1.33 21.52
CA ASN A 124 8.41 1.54 22.80
C ASN A 124 8.96 0.65 23.92
N GLU A 125 9.57 -0.51 23.60
CA GLU A 125 10.16 -1.44 24.59
C GLU A 125 11.64 -1.13 24.92
N GLY A 126 12.33 -0.28 24.14
CA GLY A 126 13.71 0.15 24.40
C GLY A 126 13.85 1.50 25.10
N GLY A 127 12.74 2.07 25.58
CA GLY A 127 12.65 3.37 26.24
C GLY A 127 12.32 3.32 27.73
N GLU A 128 12.54 2.18 28.39
CA GLU A 128 12.50 2.02 29.85
C GLU A 128 13.91 1.94 30.44
#